data_AF-A0A9D9CXH9-F1
#
_entry.id   AF-A0A9D9CXH9-F1
#
_cell.length_a   1.000
_cell.length_b   1.000
_cell.length_c   1.000
_cell.angle_alpha   90.00
_cell.angle_beta   90.00
_cell.angle_gamma   90.00
#
_symmetry.space_group_name_H-M   'P 1'
#
loop_
_entity.id
_entity.type
_entity.pdbx_description
1 polymer ?
#
loop_
_entity_poly.entity_id
_entity_poly.type
_entity_poly.pdbx_seq_one_letter_code
_entity_poly.pdbx_strand_id
1 'polypeptide(L)'
;MKFDTVIIGGGLAGLIAGISLQKAGRSTAIVSAGQNALHFFSGTFESMEQDARTEDLFAEAGIRLSWREGWRLMPLGTFRPAGLSLEDVSLLEAPSLPGSALIVNFAGFHDFFASFLAEGLEKAGTSCRTRVLQLPEMEDMRLSPSEMRSVNIARTMDRVWEKVVREVRELLKDEDTVILPQVFGLEDPAVPGKIRAALPARVVFVGTLPPSVPGIRTQHQLQRRYGVLGGTYLMGDEVVSARMEENRVLSVSTKNLGSHVLSADSFVLSSGAFFSKGLLSTPEHVYEPLFKLDVVFAGERSGWYRPDFMEDQPYLSFGVRTDADLRALKGGRPVENLYAMGSILGGTRPEFGTGGGLAIRSAFAVADALTRSAL
;
A
#
# COMPACT_ATOMS: atom_id res chain seq x y z
N MET A 1 -24.34 -4.97 15.67
CA MET A 1 -23.34 -4.24 16.47
C MET A 1 -23.47 -2.76 16.15
N LYS A 2 -23.26 -1.86 17.13
CA LYS A 2 -23.36 -0.41 16.94
C LYS A 2 -22.00 0.24 17.14
N PHE A 3 -21.64 1.17 16.25
CA PHE A 3 -20.40 1.95 16.29
C PHE A 3 -20.70 3.42 16.03
N ASP A 4 -19.76 4.32 16.30
CA ASP A 4 -19.85 5.71 15.83
C ASP A 4 -19.54 5.78 14.34
N THR A 5 -18.60 4.97 13.86
CA THR A 5 -18.23 4.91 12.44
C THR A 5 -17.92 3.50 11.94
N VAL A 6 -18.52 3.12 10.81
CA VAL A 6 -18.15 1.91 10.06
C VAL A 6 -17.39 2.31 8.79
N ILE A 7 -16.17 1.78 8.66
CA ILE A 7 -15.28 2.01 7.51
C ILE A 7 -15.29 0.74 6.63
N ILE A 8 -15.59 0.92 5.36
CA ILE A 8 -15.70 -0.15 4.36
C ILE A 8 -14.43 -0.15 3.51
N GLY A 9 -13.48 -1.00 3.87
CA GLY A 9 -12.16 -1.11 3.24
C GLY A 9 -11.02 -0.95 4.24
N GLY A 10 -10.15 -1.97 4.33
CA GLY A 10 -9.01 -2.02 5.27
C GLY A 10 -7.65 -1.68 4.66
N GLY A 11 -7.62 -0.85 3.62
CA GLY A 11 -6.38 -0.34 3.03
C GLY A 11 -5.76 0.80 3.86
N LEU A 12 -4.76 1.47 3.29
CA LEU A 12 -4.04 2.56 3.94
C LEU A 12 -4.97 3.67 4.46
N ALA A 13 -5.89 4.17 3.63
CA ALA A 13 -6.85 5.21 4.02
C ALA A 13 -7.75 4.75 5.19
N GLY A 14 -8.29 3.53 5.09
CA GLY A 14 -9.16 2.94 6.12
C GLY A 14 -8.47 2.82 7.47
N LEU A 15 -7.22 2.34 7.50
CA LEU A 15 -6.43 2.21 8.72
C LEU A 15 -6.07 3.56 9.33
N ILE A 16 -5.66 4.54 8.52
CA ILE A 16 -5.33 5.89 9.01
C ILE A 16 -6.55 6.58 9.61
N ALA A 17 -7.70 6.54 8.92
CA ALA A 17 -8.94 7.09 9.43
C ALA A 17 -9.38 6.36 10.70
N GLY A 18 -9.34 5.02 10.71
CA GLY A 18 -9.69 4.22 11.88
C GLY A 18 -8.85 4.54 13.11
N ILE A 19 -7.52 4.63 12.95
CA ILE A 19 -6.59 5.04 14.02
C ILE A 19 -6.90 6.45 14.49
N SER A 20 -7.09 7.40 13.56
CA SER A 20 -7.38 8.80 13.89
C SER A 20 -8.68 8.95 14.67
N LEU A 21 -9.74 8.25 14.26
CA LEU A 21 -11.04 8.25 14.92
C LEU A 21 -10.98 7.59 16.31
N GLN A 22 -10.28 6.47 16.45
CA GLN A 22 -10.08 5.83 17.76
C GLN A 22 -9.29 6.73 18.72
N LYS A 23 -8.25 7.43 18.25
CA LYS A 23 -7.53 8.43 19.05
C LYS A 23 -8.43 9.59 19.50
N ALA A 24 -9.45 9.92 18.71
CA ALA A 24 -10.46 10.91 19.06
C ALA A 24 -11.61 10.36 19.93
N GLY A 25 -11.50 9.13 20.44
CA GLY A 25 -12.50 8.50 21.30
C GLY A 25 -13.74 7.97 20.59
N ARG A 26 -13.72 7.87 19.25
CA ARG A 26 -14.82 7.31 18.45
C ARG A 26 -14.69 5.80 18.36
N SER A 27 -15.77 5.08 18.67
CA SER A 27 -15.89 3.65 18.43
C SER A 27 -16.01 3.36 16.93
N THR A 28 -15.09 2.56 16.40
CA THR A 28 -15.03 2.27 14.97
C THR A 28 -14.91 0.78 14.64
N ALA A 29 -15.46 0.41 13.48
CA ALA A 29 -15.28 -0.90 12.86
C ALA A 29 -14.75 -0.73 11.43
N ILE A 30 -13.72 -1.51 11.06
CA ILE A 30 -13.22 -1.64 9.69
C ILE A 30 -13.64 -3.00 9.14
N VAL A 31 -14.33 -3.02 8.01
CA VAL A 31 -14.65 -4.24 7.26
C VAL A 31 -13.69 -4.38 6.08
N SER A 32 -12.99 -5.51 5.98
CA SER A 32 -11.92 -5.68 5.00
C SER A 32 -11.97 -7.05 4.32
N ALA A 33 -12.26 -7.06 3.01
CA ALA A 33 -12.41 -8.28 2.22
C ALA A 33 -11.09 -9.07 2.01
N GLY A 34 -9.94 -8.47 2.31
CA GLY A 34 -8.65 -9.16 2.27
C GLY A 34 -7.49 -8.25 1.85
N GLN A 35 -6.77 -8.66 0.81
CA GLN A 35 -5.62 -7.94 0.27
C GLN A 35 -6.02 -6.56 -0.27
N ASN A 36 -5.11 -5.60 -0.16
CA ASN A 36 -5.32 -4.22 -0.60
C ASN A 36 -4.06 -3.66 -1.29
N ALA A 37 -4.12 -2.40 -1.70
CA ALA A 37 -3.06 -1.73 -2.44
C ALA A 37 -1.69 -1.71 -1.74
N LEU A 38 -1.62 -1.88 -0.41
CA LEU A 38 -0.34 -1.98 0.30
C LEU A 38 0.48 -3.21 -0.14
N HIS A 39 -0.15 -4.25 -0.68
CA HIS A 39 0.57 -5.38 -1.28
C HIS A 39 1.35 -5.01 -2.54
N PHE A 40 1.14 -3.81 -3.09
CA PHE A 40 1.88 -3.24 -4.22
C PHE A 40 2.71 -2.03 -3.77
N PHE A 41 2.74 -1.74 -2.46
CA PHE A 41 3.40 -0.56 -1.93
C PHE A 41 4.89 -0.64 -2.18
N SER A 42 5.39 0.47 -2.67
CA SER A 42 6.74 0.59 -3.17
C SER A 42 7.73 0.93 -2.03
N GLY A 43 7.21 1.25 -0.84
CA GLY A 43 7.97 1.73 0.31
C GLY A 43 8.16 3.25 0.34
N THR A 44 7.64 3.95 -0.67
CA THR A 44 7.71 5.42 -0.81
C THR A 44 6.35 6.01 -1.08
N PHE A 45 6.13 7.24 -0.61
CA PHE A 45 5.03 8.11 -0.97
C PHE A 45 5.58 9.21 -1.88
N GLU A 46 5.48 9.01 -3.19
CA GLU A 46 6.28 9.75 -4.18
C GLU A 46 6.00 11.26 -4.17
N SER A 47 4.73 11.67 -4.12
CA SER A 47 4.32 13.08 -4.12
C SER A 47 4.05 13.66 -2.73
N MET A 48 4.62 13.08 -1.66
CA MET A 48 4.47 13.60 -0.30
C MET A 48 5.69 14.39 0.17
N GLU A 49 5.41 15.60 0.63
CA GLU A 49 6.33 16.42 1.42
C GLU A 49 6.38 15.94 2.88
N GLN A 50 7.25 16.57 3.67
CA GLN A 50 7.30 16.36 5.11
C GLN A 50 5.93 16.65 5.73
N ASP A 51 5.44 15.74 6.58
CA ASP A 51 4.11 15.86 7.19
C ASP A 51 4.12 15.23 8.57
N ALA A 52 4.36 16.07 9.58
CA ALA A 52 4.50 15.65 10.98
C ALA A 52 3.31 14.79 11.46
N ARG A 53 2.08 15.12 11.05
CA ARG A 53 0.89 14.33 11.42
C ARG A 53 0.95 12.90 10.87
N THR A 54 1.41 12.73 9.63
CA THR A 54 1.62 11.40 9.04
C THR A 54 2.76 10.67 9.75
N GLU A 55 3.90 11.33 9.92
CA GLU A 55 5.09 10.75 10.57
C GLU A 55 4.78 10.28 11.99
N ASP A 56 4.09 11.09 12.79
CA ASP A 56 3.69 10.77 14.16
C ASP A 56 2.72 9.58 14.21
N LEU A 57 1.71 9.55 13.34
CA LEU A 57 0.75 8.44 13.30
C LEU A 57 1.44 7.11 12.96
N PHE A 58 2.36 7.13 11.99
CA PHE A 58 3.13 5.95 11.60
C PHE A 58 4.13 5.54 12.71
N ALA A 59 4.80 6.52 13.34
CA ALA A 59 5.73 6.27 14.44
C ALA A 59 5.03 5.60 15.63
N GLU A 60 3.81 6.04 15.98
CA GLU A 60 2.97 5.41 17.00
C GLU A 60 2.56 3.96 16.65
N ALA A 61 2.55 3.60 15.36
CA ALA A 61 2.35 2.23 14.90
C ALA A 61 3.66 1.43 14.80
N GLY A 62 4.81 2.01 15.18
CA GLY A 62 6.12 1.39 15.07
C GLY A 62 6.72 1.43 13.66
N ILE A 63 6.22 2.31 12.79
CA ILE A 63 6.73 2.51 11.43
C ILE A 63 7.48 3.83 11.39
N ARG A 64 8.78 3.79 11.12
CA ARG A 64 9.57 5.00 10.95
C ARG A 64 9.55 5.44 9.50
N LEU A 65 9.12 6.68 9.30
CA LEU A 65 9.20 7.38 8.03
C LEU A 65 10.33 8.40 8.10
N SER A 66 10.93 8.66 6.93
CA SER A 66 11.88 9.74 6.75
C SER A 66 11.51 10.51 5.49
N TRP A 67 11.58 11.83 5.56
CA TRP A 67 11.45 12.67 4.37
C TRP A 67 12.83 13.12 3.89
N ARG A 68 13.11 12.87 2.61
CA ARG A 68 14.23 13.46 1.89
C ARG A 68 13.94 13.36 0.40
N GLU A 69 14.07 14.46 -0.32
CA GLU A 69 13.99 14.42 -1.78
C GLU A 69 15.11 13.55 -2.36
N GLY A 70 14.76 12.64 -3.26
CA GLY A 70 15.73 11.80 -3.93
C GLY A 70 15.13 10.81 -4.91
N TRP A 71 15.97 9.89 -5.36
CA TRP A 71 15.67 8.92 -6.40
C TRP A 71 15.64 7.52 -5.82
N ARG A 72 14.52 6.83 -6.01
CA ARG A 72 14.38 5.43 -5.65
C ARG A 72 14.74 4.55 -6.86
N LEU A 73 15.58 3.55 -6.61
CA LEU A 73 15.88 2.49 -7.56
C LEU A 73 14.69 1.53 -7.67
N MET A 74 14.20 1.33 -8.89
CA MET A 74 13.09 0.44 -9.22
C MET A 74 13.58 -0.95 -9.65
N PRO A 75 12.74 -2.00 -9.59
CA PRO A 75 13.15 -3.38 -9.84
C PRO A 75 13.71 -3.67 -11.23
N LEU A 76 13.44 -2.80 -12.22
CA LEU A 76 13.91 -2.91 -13.60
C LEU A 76 15.13 -2.02 -13.90
N GLY A 77 15.81 -1.51 -12.87
CA GLY A 77 16.98 -0.65 -13.05
C GLY A 77 16.67 0.77 -13.53
N THR A 78 15.42 1.21 -13.39
CA THR A 78 15.01 2.60 -13.59
C THR A 78 14.94 3.34 -12.27
N PHE A 79 14.87 4.67 -12.30
CA PHE A 79 14.77 5.51 -11.11
C PHE A 79 13.47 6.30 -11.12
N ARG A 80 12.87 6.47 -9.93
CA ARG A 80 11.70 7.33 -9.75
C ARG A 80 11.96 8.34 -8.63
N PRO A 81 11.54 9.61 -8.79
CA PRO A 81 11.60 10.58 -7.71
C PRO A 81 10.68 10.16 -6.55
N ALA A 82 11.10 10.41 -5.33
CA ALA A 82 10.34 10.18 -4.11
C ALA A 82 10.77 11.15 -3.00
N GLY A 83 9.88 11.39 -2.03
CA GLY A 83 10.15 12.22 -0.85
C GLY A 83 10.04 11.44 0.47
N LEU A 84 8.81 11.17 0.91
CA LEU A 84 8.55 10.44 2.14
C LEU A 84 8.72 8.93 1.93
N SER A 85 9.54 8.25 2.74
CA SER A 85 9.83 6.82 2.59
C SER A 85 9.88 6.08 3.92
N LEU A 86 9.72 4.75 3.88
CA LEU A 86 10.12 3.89 4.99
C LEU A 86 11.64 3.99 5.22
N GLU A 87 12.09 3.86 6.46
CA GLU A 87 13.51 3.95 6.84
C GLU A 87 14.39 2.87 6.15
N ASP A 88 13.83 1.71 5.83
CA ASP A 88 14.53 0.62 5.12
C ASP A 88 14.54 0.77 3.59
N VAL A 89 14.02 1.87 3.06
CA VAL A 89 14.08 2.22 1.63
C VAL A 89 15.17 3.26 1.39
N SER A 90 16.09 2.94 0.48
CA SER A 90 17.19 3.85 0.14
C SER A 90 16.73 4.83 -0.95
N LEU A 91 16.70 6.13 -0.61
CA LEU A 91 16.64 7.22 -1.60
C LEU A 91 18.06 7.68 -1.94
N LEU A 92 18.31 7.94 -3.21
CA LEU A 92 19.61 8.33 -3.76
C LEU A 92 19.60 9.80 -4.12
N GLU A 93 20.75 10.47 -4.05
CA GLU A 93 20.87 11.89 -4.41
C GLU A 93 20.74 12.11 -5.92
N ALA A 94 21.11 11.12 -6.72
CA ALA A 94 21.03 11.12 -8.17
C ALA A 94 20.42 9.80 -8.67
N PRO A 95 19.87 9.75 -9.90
CA PRO A 95 19.35 8.53 -10.52
C PRO A 95 20.50 7.61 -11.02
N SER A 96 21.46 7.32 -10.15
CA SER A 96 22.60 6.44 -10.40
C SER A 96 23.17 5.89 -9.08
N LEU A 97 23.95 4.81 -9.18
CA LEU A 97 24.78 4.31 -8.07
C LEU A 97 26.26 4.55 -8.44
N PRO A 98 27.08 5.11 -7.54
CA PRO A 98 28.50 5.28 -7.84
C PRO A 98 29.20 3.93 -7.95
N GLY A 99 30.20 3.87 -8.82
CA GLY A 99 31.15 2.77 -8.92
C GLY A 99 30.53 1.44 -9.34
N SER A 100 30.56 0.46 -8.44
CA SER A 100 30.19 -0.92 -8.73
C SER A 100 29.19 -1.51 -7.73
N ALA A 101 28.39 -2.47 -8.20
CA ALA A 101 27.34 -3.12 -7.42
C ALA A 101 27.34 -4.64 -7.55
N LEU A 102 27.30 -5.33 -6.41
CA LEU A 102 26.97 -6.74 -6.31
C LEU A 102 25.46 -6.90 -6.13
N ILE A 103 24.79 -7.43 -7.14
CA ILE A 103 23.35 -7.74 -7.11
C ILE A 103 23.18 -9.20 -6.72
N VAL A 104 22.55 -9.46 -5.59
CA VAL A 104 22.35 -10.82 -5.07
C VAL A 104 20.88 -11.19 -5.17
N ASN A 105 20.61 -12.31 -5.84
CA ASN A 105 19.31 -12.98 -5.84
C ASN A 105 19.41 -14.33 -5.09
N PHE A 106 18.27 -14.99 -4.89
CA PHE A 106 18.19 -16.31 -4.26
C PHE A 106 17.75 -17.37 -5.28
N ALA A 107 18.28 -18.59 -5.13
CA ALA A 107 17.95 -19.69 -6.02
C ALA A 107 16.43 -19.97 -6.00
N GLY A 108 15.82 -19.99 -7.20
CA GLY A 108 14.38 -20.19 -7.40
C GLY A 108 13.51 -18.95 -7.16
N PHE A 109 14.08 -17.80 -6.80
CA PHE A 109 13.30 -16.57 -6.60
C PHE A 109 13.16 -15.78 -7.90
N HIS A 110 11.97 -15.87 -8.51
CA HIS A 110 11.69 -15.32 -9.83
C HIS A 110 11.09 -13.90 -9.83
N ASP A 111 10.68 -13.39 -8.65
CA ASP A 111 10.09 -12.05 -8.53
C ASP A 111 11.16 -10.94 -8.46
N PHE A 112 12.45 -11.27 -8.57
CA PHE A 112 13.58 -10.34 -8.58
C PHE A 112 14.47 -10.52 -9.81
N PHE A 113 14.35 -9.63 -10.79
CA PHE A 113 15.04 -9.74 -12.08
C PHE A 113 16.42 -9.08 -12.05
N ALA A 114 17.39 -9.76 -11.44
CA ALA A 114 18.75 -9.23 -11.30
C ALA A 114 19.41 -8.80 -12.62
N SER A 115 19.10 -9.46 -13.75
CA SER A 115 19.65 -9.10 -15.07
C SER A 115 19.09 -7.79 -15.61
N PHE A 116 17.77 -7.56 -15.54
CA PHE A 116 17.18 -6.27 -15.95
C PHE A 116 17.63 -5.12 -15.05
N LEU A 117 17.75 -5.40 -13.75
CA LEU A 117 18.28 -4.45 -12.79
C LEU A 117 19.74 -4.07 -13.11
N ALA A 118 20.59 -5.05 -13.42
CA ALA A 118 21.96 -4.83 -13.84
C ALA A 118 22.02 -3.98 -15.12
N GLU A 119 21.26 -4.35 -16.15
CA GLU A 119 21.26 -3.64 -17.43
C GLU A 119 20.86 -2.16 -17.27
N GLY A 120 19.83 -1.87 -16.47
CA GLY A 120 19.41 -0.49 -16.20
C GLY A 120 20.45 0.31 -15.43
N LEU A 121 21.11 -0.31 -14.44
CA LEU A 121 22.19 0.31 -13.66
C LEU A 121 23.45 0.54 -14.49
N GLU A 122 23.82 -0.38 -15.37
CA GLU A 122 24.95 -0.26 -16.29
C GLU A 122 24.74 0.88 -17.28
N LYS A 123 23.51 1.05 -17.79
CA LYS A 123 23.14 2.22 -18.61
C LYS A 123 23.25 3.53 -17.82
N ALA A 124 23.06 3.49 -16.50
CA ALA A 124 23.24 4.63 -15.60
C ALA A 124 24.68 4.81 -15.10
N GLY A 125 25.64 3.99 -15.58
CA GLY A 125 27.06 4.11 -15.29
C GLY A 125 27.59 3.28 -14.12
N THR A 126 26.79 2.36 -13.56
CA THR A 126 27.21 1.47 -12.47
C THR A 126 27.64 0.10 -13.00
N SER A 127 28.88 -0.34 -12.73
CA SER A 127 29.31 -1.69 -13.10
C SER A 127 28.61 -2.73 -12.21
N CYS A 128 27.98 -3.76 -12.79
CA CYS A 128 27.19 -4.72 -12.04
C CYS A 128 27.77 -6.14 -12.12
N ARG A 129 27.76 -6.84 -10.98
CA ARG A 129 27.96 -8.28 -10.92
C ARG A 129 26.76 -8.93 -10.27
N THR A 130 26.17 -9.92 -10.95
CA THR A 130 25.03 -10.67 -10.42
C THR A 130 25.50 -11.98 -9.79
N ARG A 131 24.89 -12.36 -8.66
CA ARG A 131 25.09 -13.66 -8.02
C ARG A 131 23.77 -14.22 -7.50
N VAL A 132 23.68 -15.54 -7.50
CA VAL A 132 22.54 -16.27 -6.95
C VAL A 132 23.02 -17.08 -5.76
N LEU A 133 22.48 -16.79 -4.58
CA LEU A 133 22.75 -17.52 -3.35
C LEU A 133 21.90 -18.79 -3.29
N GLN A 134 22.53 -19.88 -2.88
CA GLN A 134 21.87 -21.13 -2.55
C GLN A 134 21.84 -21.26 -1.03
N LEU A 135 20.64 -21.25 -0.47
CA LEU A 135 20.44 -21.41 0.97
C LEU A 135 19.66 -22.71 1.20
N PRO A 136 20.21 -23.68 1.96
CA PRO A 136 19.50 -24.91 2.32
C PRO A 136 18.08 -24.68 2.88
N GLU A 137 17.89 -23.59 3.62
CA GLU A 137 16.61 -23.20 4.22
C GLU A 137 15.54 -22.80 3.20
N MET A 138 15.93 -22.62 1.94
CA MET A 138 15.02 -22.34 0.82
C MET A 138 14.76 -23.57 -0.06
N GLU A 139 15.44 -24.70 0.17
CA GLU A 139 15.34 -25.86 -0.71
C GLU A 139 13.95 -26.50 -0.65
N ASP A 140 13.34 -26.61 0.54
CA ASP A 140 11.97 -27.11 0.71
C ASP A 140 10.95 -26.20 0.00
N MET A 141 11.18 -24.89 0.00
CA MET A 141 10.32 -23.92 -0.69
C MET A 141 10.37 -24.10 -2.22
N ARG A 142 11.48 -24.62 -2.75
CA ARG A 142 11.64 -24.87 -4.18
C ARG A 142 10.86 -26.09 -4.68
N LEU A 143 10.34 -26.93 -3.77
CA LEU A 143 9.45 -28.03 -4.14
C LEU A 143 8.14 -27.54 -4.76
N SER A 144 7.72 -26.32 -4.44
CA SER A 144 6.55 -25.69 -5.05
C SER A 144 6.82 -24.23 -5.44
N PRO A 145 6.67 -23.84 -6.72
CA PRO A 145 6.76 -22.44 -7.13
C PRO A 145 5.79 -21.51 -6.39
N SER A 146 4.68 -22.02 -5.83
CA SER A 146 3.75 -21.24 -5.01
C SER A 146 4.37 -20.77 -3.69
N GLU A 147 5.38 -21.47 -3.20
CA GLU A 147 6.09 -21.16 -1.94
C GLU A 147 7.25 -20.19 -2.17
N MET A 148 7.76 -20.08 -3.40
CA MET A 148 8.81 -19.13 -3.79
C MET A 148 8.28 -17.71 -4.03
N ARG A 149 7.50 -17.21 -3.07
CA ARG A 149 6.94 -15.85 -3.05
C ARG A 149 7.63 -15.00 -2.00
N SER A 150 7.75 -13.71 -2.27
CA SER A 150 8.45 -12.73 -1.43
C SER A 150 8.08 -12.80 0.06
N VAL A 151 6.80 -13.01 0.41
CA VAL A 151 6.33 -13.12 1.80
C VAL A 151 6.88 -14.36 2.50
N ASN A 152 6.82 -15.52 1.86
CA ASN A 152 7.28 -16.77 2.46
C ASN A 152 8.80 -16.72 2.60
N ILE A 153 9.49 -16.22 1.57
CA ILE A 153 10.94 -15.99 1.61
C ILE A 153 11.29 -15.07 2.78
N ALA A 154 10.56 -13.97 2.96
CA ALA A 154 10.84 -13.03 4.04
C ALA A 154 10.70 -13.62 5.45
N ARG A 155 9.74 -14.54 5.67
CA ARG A 155 9.64 -15.26 6.95
C ARG A 155 10.87 -16.12 7.23
N THR A 156 11.42 -16.76 6.19
CA THR A 156 12.67 -17.52 6.31
C THR A 156 13.85 -16.59 6.52
N MET A 157 13.97 -15.52 5.71
CA MET A 157 15.07 -14.56 5.75
C MET A 157 15.21 -13.86 7.09
N ASP A 158 14.10 -13.49 7.76
CA ASP A 158 14.15 -12.87 9.09
C ASP A 158 14.78 -13.77 10.16
N ARG A 159 14.75 -15.09 9.96
CA ARG A 159 15.37 -16.07 10.86
C ARG A 159 16.83 -16.37 10.51
N VAL A 160 17.22 -16.17 9.25
CA VAL A 160 18.54 -16.58 8.73
C VAL A 160 19.38 -15.42 8.20
N TRP A 161 18.97 -14.17 8.46
CA TRP A 161 19.64 -12.98 7.91
C TRP A 161 21.14 -12.93 8.23
N GLU A 162 21.58 -13.42 9.39
CA GLU A 162 23.00 -13.51 9.74
C GLU A 162 23.79 -14.44 8.81
N LYS A 163 23.17 -15.55 8.40
CA LYS A 163 23.75 -16.46 7.40
C LYS A 163 23.83 -15.78 6.05
N VAL A 164 22.77 -15.08 5.62
CA VAL A 164 22.78 -14.31 4.38
C VAL A 164 23.93 -13.30 4.38
N VAL A 165 24.13 -12.56 5.48
CA VAL A 165 25.24 -11.61 5.61
C VAL A 165 26.61 -12.30 5.45
N ARG A 166 26.81 -13.49 6.04
CA ARG A 166 28.06 -14.25 5.87
C ARG A 166 28.30 -14.63 4.41
N GLU A 167 27.31 -15.23 3.76
CA GLU A 167 27.39 -15.65 2.35
C GLU A 167 27.62 -14.46 1.42
N VAL A 168 26.91 -13.34 1.63
CA VAL A 168 27.11 -12.11 0.85
C VAL A 168 28.52 -11.56 1.07
N ARG A 169 29.06 -11.60 2.29
CA ARG A 169 30.42 -11.13 2.58
C ARG A 169 31.48 -11.96 1.85
N GLU A 170 31.29 -13.26 1.71
CA GLU A 170 32.20 -14.14 0.93
C GLU A 170 32.12 -13.85 -0.58
N LEU A 171 30.94 -13.45 -1.07
CA LEU A 171 30.77 -13.06 -2.46
C LEU A 171 31.26 -11.65 -2.76
N LEU A 172 31.28 -10.75 -1.76
CA LEU A 172 31.67 -9.36 -1.89
C LEU A 172 33.18 -9.26 -2.14
N LYS A 173 33.57 -8.52 -3.16
CA LYS A 173 34.96 -8.23 -3.46
C LYS A 173 35.24 -6.78 -3.04
N ASP A 174 35.32 -5.91 -4.01
CA ASP A 174 35.58 -4.48 -3.93
C ASP A 174 34.35 -3.65 -4.36
N GLU A 175 33.17 -4.28 -4.49
CA GLU A 175 31.96 -3.56 -4.87
C GLU A 175 31.53 -2.53 -3.82
N ASP A 176 31.25 -1.31 -4.28
CA ASP A 176 30.80 -0.19 -3.42
C ASP A 176 29.41 -0.44 -2.82
N THR A 177 28.60 -1.24 -3.51
CA THR A 177 27.18 -1.44 -3.21
C THR A 177 26.78 -2.90 -3.26
N VAL A 178 26.00 -3.35 -2.29
CA VAL A 178 25.27 -4.61 -2.32
C VAL A 178 23.80 -4.31 -2.54
N ILE A 179 23.21 -4.93 -3.55
CA ILE A 179 21.77 -4.86 -3.82
C ILE A 179 21.12 -6.18 -3.44
N LEU A 180 20.13 -6.10 -2.55
CA LEU A 180 19.32 -7.23 -2.10
C LEU A 180 17.85 -7.02 -2.47
N PRO A 181 17.07 -8.07 -2.75
CA PRO A 181 15.63 -7.94 -2.86
C PRO A 181 14.99 -7.55 -1.51
N GLN A 182 13.87 -6.83 -1.54
CA GLN A 182 13.03 -6.51 -0.39
C GLN A 182 12.25 -7.74 0.11
N VAL A 183 12.98 -8.74 0.60
CA VAL A 183 12.46 -9.97 1.23
C VAL A 183 12.99 -10.10 2.65
N PHE A 184 13.10 -8.98 3.36
CA PHE A 184 13.60 -8.90 4.73
C PHE A 184 12.71 -8.01 5.59
N GLY A 185 12.76 -8.28 6.87
CA GLY A 185 12.12 -7.57 7.95
C GLY A 185 10.61 -7.62 7.89
N LEU A 186 9.99 -8.73 7.49
CA LEU A 186 8.53 -8.88 7.50
C LEU A 186 7.96 -8.96 8.92
N GLU A 187 8.60 -9.76 9.77
CA GLU A 187 8.25 -9.98 11.17
C GLU A 187 9.08 -9.09 12.09
N ASP A 188 10.38 -8.91 11.80
CA ASP A 188 11.27 -8.00 12.54
C ASP A 188 11.71 -6.81 11.64
N PRO A 189 11.08 -5.62 11.76
CA PRO A 189 11.44 -4.45 10.97
C PRO A 189 12.88 -3.95 11.17
N ALA A 190 13.60 -4.42 12.21
CA ALA A 190 14.99 -4.06 12.43
C ALA A 190 15.98 -4.84 11.55
N VAL A 191 15.57 -5.98 10.95
CA VAL A 191 16.47 -6.86 10.16
C VAL A 191 17.17 -6.12 9.01
N PRO A 192 16.50 -5.31 8.16
CA PRO A 192 17.18 -4.53 7.12
C PRO A 192 18.28 -3.61 7.66
N GLY A 193 18.07 -3.01 8.84
CA GLY A 193 19.05 -2.18 9.53
C GLY A 193 20.24 -2.98 10.04
N LYS A 194 20.00 -4.18 10.61
CA LYS A 194 21.06 -5.11 11.05
C LYS A 194 21.93 -5.57 9.88
N ILE A 195 21.32 -5.88 8.73
CA ILE A 195 22.05 -6.25 7.50
C ILE A 195 22.91 -5.09 7.01
N ARG A 196 22.36 -3.86 6.96
CA ARG A 196 23.11 -2.64 6.59
C ARG A 196 24.33 -2.42 7.49
N ALA A 197 24.21 -2.65 8.79
CA ALA A 197 25.30 -2.47 9.74
C ALA A 197 26.38 -3.57 9.65
N ALA A 198 26.02 -4.76 9.16
CA ALA A 198 26.91 -5.93 9.16
C ALA A 198 27.69 -6.13 7.85
N LEU A 199 27.30 -5.47 6.75
CA LEU A 199 28.04 -5.51 5.48
C LEU A 199 28.95 -4.27 5.37
N PRO A 200 30.20 -4.42 4.87
CA PRO A 200 31.15 -3.31 4.78
C PRO A 200 30.87 -2.36 3.59
N ALA A 201 29.91 -2.70 2.74
CA ALA A 201 29.49 -1.92 1.57
C ALA A 201 28.09 -1.32 1.77
N ARG A 202 27.74 -0.33 0.96
CA ARG A 202 26.40 0.27 0.99
C ARG A 202 25.34 -0.76 0.62
N VAL A 203 24.32 -0.96 1.46
CA VAL A 203 23.23 -1.91 1.16
C VAL A 203 21.98 -1.18 0.67
N VAL A 204 21.49 -1.59 -0.50
CA VAL A 204 20.24 -1.10 -1.10
C VAL A 204 19.26 -2.27 -1.23
N PHE A 205 18.07 -2.12 -0.65
CA PHE A 205 16.99 -3.07 -0.84
C PHE A 205 16.09 -2.61 -1.99
N VAL A 206 15.91 -3.47 -2.99
CA VAL A 206 15.09 -3.17 -4.18
C VAL A 206 13.82 -3.99 -4.17
N GLY A 207 12.70 -3.36 -4.55
CA GLY A 207 11.40 -4.01 -4.61
C GLY A 207 11.39 -5.26 -5.51
N THR A 208 10.44 -6.14 -5.26
CA THR A 208 10.18 -7.34 -6.07
C THR A 208 8.87 -7.19 -6.81
N LEU A 209 8.52 -8.14 -7.69
CA LEU A 209 7.13 -8.28 -8.10
C LEU A 209 6.23 -8.52 -6.87
N PRO A 210 4.94 -8.12 -6.95
CA PRO A 210 4.01 -8.31 -5.86
C PRO A 210 3.91 -9.77 -5.38
N PRO A 211 3.77 -9.98 -4.07
CA PRO A 211 3.45 -8.95 -3.06
C PRO A 211 4.65 -8.21 -2.47
N SER A 212 4.41 -7.00 -1.96
CA SER A 212 5.38 -6.15 -1.26
C SER A 212 5.49 -6.52 0.21
N VAL A 213 6.67 -6.97 0.63
CA VAL A 213 7.02 -7.22 2.04
C VAL A 213 6.93 -5.96 2.90
N PRO A 214 7.56 -4.81 2.55
CA PRO A 214 7.43 -3.60 3.35
C PRO A 214 5.98 -3.10 3.43
N GLY A 215 5.20 -3.29 2.37
CA GLY A 215 3.78 -2.95 2.34
C GLY A 215 2.93 -3.81 3.27
N ILE A 216 3.09 -5.13 3.24
CA ILE A 216 2.41 -6.06 4.14
C ILE A 216 2.78 -5.76 5.59
N ARG A 217 4.06 -5.53 5.88
CA ARG A 217 4.53 -5.14 7.20
C ARG A 217 3.87 -3.85 7.70
N THR A 218 3.85 -2.82 6.85
CA THR A 218 3.19 -1.53 7.13
C THR A 218 1.71 -1.77 7.48
N GLN A 219 1.01 -2.58 6.70
CA GLN A 219 -0.38 -2.94 6.97
C GLN A 219 -0.54 -3.64 8.33
N HIS A 220 0.28 -4.65 8.63
CA HIS A 220 0.21 -5.38 9.90
C HIS A 220 0.44 -4.45 11.10
N GLN A 221 1.41 -3.54 11.02
CA GLN A 221 1.73 -2.59 12.08
C GLN A 221 0.58 -1.60 12.32
N LEU A 222 0.01 -1.04 11.25
CA LEU A 222 -1.18 -0.18 11.35
C LEU A 222 -2.40 -0.93 11.90
N GLN A 223 -2.65 -2.17 11.45
CA GLN A 223 -3.73 -3.02 11.97
C GLN A 223 -3.56 -3.30 13.47
N ARG A 224 -2.34 -3.63 13.91
CA ARG A 224 -2.02 -3.83 15.34
C ARG A 224 -2.28 -2.56 16.13
N ARG A 225 -1.82 -1.39 15.65
CA ARG A 225 -2.05 -0.10 16.30
C ARG A 225 -3.55 0.20 16.43
N TYR A 226 -4.31 -0.01 15.36
CA TYR A 226 -5.76 0.15 15.37
C TYR A 226 -6.44 -0.76 16.41
N GLY A 227 -6.05 -2.03 16.49
CA GLY A 227 -6.57 -2.97 17.49
C GLY A 227 -6.21 -2.60 18.93
N VAL A 228 -4.97 -2.15 19.19
CA VAL A 228 -4.53 -1.68 20.52
C VAL A 228 -5.35 -0.48 20.99
N LEU A 229 -5.81 0.37 20.07
CA LEU A 229 -6.66 1.51 20.39
C LEU A 229 -8.14 1.14 20.63
N GLY A 230 -8.51 -0.14 20.52
CA GLY A 230 -9.90 -0.61 20.71
C GLY A 230 -10.71 -0.74 19.42
N GLY A 231 -10.06 -0.59 18.26
CA GLY A 231 -10.67 -0.76 16.95
C GLY A 231 -11.16 -2.18 16.68
N THR A 232 -12.38 -2.32 16.15
CA THR A 232 -12.88 -3.60 15.65
C THR A 232 -12.46 -3.78 14.20
N TYR A 233 -11.70 -4.83 13.87
CA TYR A 233 -11.24 -5.13 12.50
C TYR A 233 -11.80 -6.47 12.03
N LEU A 234 -12.76 -6.43 11.09
CA LEU A 234 -13.38 -7.61 10.50
C LEU A 234 -12.58 -8.05 9.27
N MET A 235 -11.54 -8.85 9.50
CA MET A 235 -10.64 -9.37 8.47
C MET A 235 -11.30 -10.50 7.67
N GLY A 236 -11.18 -10.45 6.35
CA GLY A 236 -11.74 -11.46 5.45
C GLY A 236 -13.26 -11.36 5.29
N ASP A 237 -13.86 -10.24 5.71
CA ASP A 237 -15.29 -9.98 5.61
C ASP A 237 -15.56 -8.85 4.61
N GLU A 238 -16.72 -8.90 3.99
CA GLU A 238 -17.11 -8.00 2.89
C GLU A 238 -18.49 -7.43 3.19
N VAL A 239 -18.65 -6.12 3.01
CA VAL A 239 -19.96 -5.49 3.08
C VAL A 239 -20.70 -5.82 1.78
N VAL A 240 -21.83 -6.51 1.89
CA VAL A 240 -22.60 -7.02 0.74
C VAL A 240 -23.85 -6.21 0.46
N SER A 241 -24.39 -5.51 1.46
CA SER A 241 -25.57 -4.65 1.29
C SER A 241 -25.62 -3.55 2.34
N ALA A 242 -26.35 -2.47 2.01
CA ALA A 242 -26.62 -1.35 2.89
C ALA A 242 -28.13 -1.09 2.97
N ARG A 243 -28.63 -0.78 4.17
CA ARG A 243 -29.98 -0.26 4.37
C ARG A 243 -29.90 1.26 4.51
N MET A 244 -30.65 1.94 3.65
CA MET A 244 -30.79 3.39 3.66
C MET A 244 -32.26 3.76 3.85
N GLU A 245 -32.52 4.82 4.59
CA GLU A 245 -33.83 5.48 4.65
C GLU A 245 -33.62 6.95 4.29
N GLU A 246 -34.44 7.46 3.39
CA GLU A 246 -34.31 8.80 2.82
C GLU A 246 -32.89 9.07 2.28
N ASN A 247 -32.13 9.95 2.94
CA ASN A 247 -30.78 10.34 2.56
C ASN A 247 -29.70 9.91 3.58
N ARG A 248 -30.00 8.87 4.38
CA ARG A 248 -29.14 8.42 5.48
C ARG A 248 -28.93 6.90 5.44
N VAL A 249 -27.71 6.47 5.70
CA VAL A 249 -27.37 5.04 5.87
C VAL A 249 -27.68 4.64 7.31
N LEU A 250 -28.45 3.56 7.50
CA LEU A 250 -28.83 3.04 8.81
C LEU A 250 -27.89 1.92 9.27
N SER A 251 -27.58 1.00 8.36
CA SER A 251 -26.77 -0.17 8.65
C SER A 251 -26.22 -0.81 7.40
N VAL A 252 -25.17 -1.60 7.56
CA VAL A 252 -24.63 -2.48 6.51
C VAL A 252 -24.63 -3.94 6.97
N SER A 253 -24.84 -4.86 6.04
CA SER A 253 -24.73 -6.30 6.26
C SER A 253 -23.44 -6.81 5.64
N THR A 254 -22.81 -7.79 6.29
CA THR A 254 -21.57 -8.39 5.80
C THR A 254 -21.76 -9.86 5.45
N LYS A 255 -20.82 -10.40 4.68
CA LYS A 255 -20.85 -11.79 4.25
C LYS A 255 -20.77 -12.78 5.42
N ASN A 256 -19.96 -12.46 6.43
CA ASN A 256 -19.62 -13.41 7.48
C ASN A 256 -20.42 -13.23 8.78
N LEU A 257 -21.22 -12.16 8.92
CA LEU A 257 -22.02 -11.89 10.13
C LEU A 257 -23.45 -12.47 10.12
N GLY A 258 -23.84 -13.16 9.04
CA GLY A 258 -25.16 -13.78 8.92
C GLY A 258 -26.28 -12.74 8.97
N SER A 259 -27.18 -12.86 9.95
CA SER A 259 -28.29 -11.92 10.15
C SER A 259 -27.91 -10.65 10.93
N HIS A 260 -26.70 -10.58 11.49
CA HIS A 260 -26.26 -9.41 12.23
C HIS A 260 -25.86 -8.29 11.27
N VAL A 261 -26.24 -7.06 11.61
CA VAL A 261 -25.87 -5.85 10.87
C VAL A 261 -24.91 -4.98 11.69
N LEU A 262 -24.14 -4.15 11.00
CA LEU A 262 -23.35 -3.08 11.57
C LEU A 262 -24.13 -1.78 11.41
N SER A 263 -24.60 -1.19 12.51
CA SER A 263 -25.18 0.15 12.52
C SER A 263 -24.15 1.17 12.99
N ALA A 264 -24.22 2.38 12.45
CA ALA A 264 -23.35 3.46 12.86
C ALA A 264 -23.96 4.85 12.63
N ASP A 265 -23.42 5.84 13.34
CA ASP A 265 -23.81 7.23 13.13
C ASP A 265 -23.26 7.75 11.79
N SER A 266 -22.09 7.25 11.36
CA SER A 266 -21.46 7.56 10.08
C SER A 266 -20.86 6.32 9.40
N PHE A 267 -20.78 6.38 8.08
CA PHE A 267 -20.19 5.34 7.23
C PHE A 267 -19.13 5.96 6.33
N VAL A 268 -18.05 5.21 6.07
CA VAL A 268 -16.97 5.66 5.19
C VAL A 268 -16.70 4.59 4.14
N LEU A 269 -16.85 4.94 2.87
CA LEU A 269 -16.48 4.11 1.73
C LEU A 269 -14.99 4.32 1.40
N SER A 270 -14.20 3.27 1.60
CA SER A 270 -12.76 3.23 1.32
C SER A 270 -12.37 1.92 0.63
N SER A 271 -13.29 1.38 -0.19
CA SER A 271 -13.18 0.05 -0.81
C SER A 271 -12.20 -0.02 -1.98
N GLY A 272 -11.62 1.11 -2.38
CA GLY A 272 -10.79 1.23 -3.57
C GLY A 272 -11.58 1.12 -4.88
N ALA A 273 -10.94 1.39 -6.01
CA ALA A 273 -11.60 1.42 -7.33
C ALA A 273 -11.76 -0.01 -7.91
N PHE A 274 -11.42 -0.19 -9.19
CA PHE A 274 -11.63 -1.45 -9.93
C PHE A 274 -10.92 -2.66 -9.33
N PHE A 275 -9.63 -2.53 -8.97
CA PHE A 275 -8.84 -3.66 -8.46
C PHE A 275 -9.46 -4.31 -7.22
N SER A 276 -9.98 -3.47 -6.32
CA SER A 276 -10.61 -3.90 -5.07
C SER A 276 -12.12 -4.07 -5.18
N LYS A 277 -12.67 -4.02 -6.40
CA LYS A 277 -14.10 -4.18 -6.73
C LYS A 277 -15.03 -3.15 -6.09
N GLY A 278 -14.52 -2.01 -5.61
CA GLY A 278 -15.37 -0.91 -5.16
C GLY A 278 -15.98 -0.12 -6.32
N LEU A 279 -15.42 -0.26 -7.52
CA LEU A 279 -16.09 0.08 -8.78
C LEU A 279 -16.20 -1.17 -9.65
N LEU A 280 -17.35 -1.34 -10.28
CA LEU A 280 -17.60 -2.34 -11.29
C LEU A 280 -17.99 -1.68 -12.61
N SER A 281 -17.79 -2.40 -13.70
CA SER A 281 -18.17 -1.92 -15.03
C SER A 281 -18.94 -2.99 -15.81
N THR A 282 -19.98 -2.58 -16.51
CA THR A 282 -20.55 -3.29 -17.66
C THR A 282 -19.94 -2.74 -18.96
N PRO A 283 -20.30 -3.25 -20.15
CA PRO A 283 -19.91 -2.60 -21.38
C PRO A 283 -20.38 -1.13 -21.47
N GLU A 284 -21.52 -0.80 -20.86
CA GLU A 284 -22.20 0.49 -20.99
C GLU A 284 -21.98 1.44 -19.81
N HIS A 285 -21.65 0.94 -18.62
CA HIS A 285 -21.68 1.76 -17.41
C HIS A 285 -20.61 1.38 -16.37
N VAL A 286 -20.09 2.38 -15.66
CA VAL A 286 -19.25 2.21 -14.46
C VAL A 286 -20.05 2.63 -13.24
N TYR A 287 -20.10 1.79 -12.22
CA TYR A 287 -20.90 2.04 -11.02
C TYR A 287 -20.24 1.58 -9.74
N GLU A 288 -20.62 2.23 -8.64
CA GLU A 288 -20.33 1.79 -7.28
C GLU A 288 -21.42 0.77 -6.86
N PRO A 289 -21.05 -0.46 -6.46
CA PRO A 289 -22.00 -1.56 -6.37
C PRO A 289 -22.85 -1.57 -5.09
N LEU A 290 -22.41 -0.95 -4.00
CA LEU A 290 -23.02 -1.09 -2.68
C LEU A 290 -24.13 -0.07 -2.43
N PHE A 291 -23.83 1.22 -2.59
CA PHE A 291 -24.74 2.32 -2.31
C PHE A 291 -25.37 2.93 -3.57
N LYS A 292 -24.83 2.60 -4.76
CA LYS A 292 -25.24 3.15 -6.05
C LYS A 292 -25.03 4.67 -6.11
N LEU A 293 -23.82 5.08 -5.77
CA LEU A 293 -23.38 6.47 -5.72
C LEU A 293 -23.14 7.03 -7.12
N ASP A 294 -23.11 8.36 -7.22
CA ASP A 294 -22.75 9.05 -8.44
C ASP A 294 -21.26 8.82 -8.74
N VAL A 295 -20.95 8.34 -9.94
CA VAL A 295 -19.58 8.03 -10.37
C VAL A 295 -19.16 9.00 -11.47
N VAL A 296 -17.94 9.55 -11.37
CA VAL A 296 -17.24 10.20 -12.47
C VAL A 296 -16.77 9.11 -13.43
N PHE A 297 -17.31 9.07 -14.64
CA PHE A 297 -16.80 8.25 -15.73
C PHE A 297 -17.14 8.91 -17.08
N ALA A 298 -16.42 8.54 -18.13
CA ALA A 298 -16.72 9.05 -19.47
C ALA A 298 -18.02 8.43 -20.02
N GLY A 299 -18.89 9.25 -20.62
CA GLY A 299 -20.24 8.81 -21.03
C GLY A 299 -20.26 7.69 -22.08
N GLU A 300 -19.33 7.71 -23.04
CA GLU A 300 -19.20 6.66 -24.06
C GLU A 300 -18.02 5.74 -23.76
N ARG A 301 -18.19 4.43 -24.02
CA ARG A 301 -17.16 3.40 -23.79
C ARG A 301 -15.85 3.68 -24.53
N SER A 302 -15.95 4.22 -25.75
CA SER A 302 -14.79 4.64 -26.56
C SER A 302 -13.91 5.68 -25.85
N GLY A 303 -14.48 6.45 -24.92
CA GLY A 303 -13.77 7.42 -24.11
C GLY A 303 -13.13 6.86 -22.84
N TRP A 304 -13.30 5.57 -22.52
CA TRP A 304 -12.80 5.00 -21.25
C TRP A 304 -11.31 4.70 -21.28
N TYR A 305 -10.76 4.39 -22.45
CA TYR A 305 -9.35 4.05 -22.63
C TYR A 305 -8.80 4.71 -23.88
N ARG A 306 -7.49 4.80 -23.95
CA ARG A 306 -6.77 5.19 -25.17
C ARG A 306 -6.19 3.95 -25.84
N PRO A 307 -6.15 3.90 -27.19
CA PRO A 307 -5.58 2.75 -27.90
C PRO A 307 -4.10 2.53 -27.55
N ASP A 308 -3.34 3.62 -27.38
CA ASP A 308 -1.98 3.54 -26.87
C ASP A 308 -2.01 3.31 -25.36
N PHE A 309 -1.42 2.20 -24.91
CA PHE A 309 -1.33 1.84 -23.50
C PHE A 309 -0.47 2.82 -22.69
N MET A 310 0.51 3.47 -23.32
CA MET A 310 1.42 4.41 -22.67
C MET A 310 0.81 5.81 -22.49
N GLU A 311 -0.30 6.08 -23.17
CA GLU A 311 -1.06 7.31 -22.95
C GLU A 311 -1.76 7.31 -21.60
N ASP A 312 -2.09 8.52 -21.18
CA ASP A 312 -3.00 8.78 -20.08
C ASP A 312 -4.35 8.08 -20.30
N GLN A 313 -4.63 7.06 -19.48
CA GLN A 313 -5.85 6.27 -19.56
C GLN A 313 -6.99 6.91 -18.74
N PRO A 314 -8.10 7.36 -19.37
CA PRO A 314 -9.20 8.04 -18.69
C PRO A 314 -9.82 7.25 -17.54
N TYR A 315 -9.93 5.91 -17.67
CA TYR A 315 -10.54 5.06 -16.64
C TYR A 315 -9.84 5.13 -15.28
N LEU A 316 -8.56 5.51 -15.24
CA LEU A 316 -7.80 5.65 -13.99
C LEU A 316 -8.29 6.82 -13.13
N SER A 317 -8.99 7.78 -13.75
CA SER A 317 -9.63 8.91 -13.07
C SER A 317 -11.04 8.64 -12.55
N PHE A 318 -11.62 7.48 -12.88
CA PHE A 318 -13.01 7.20 -12.55
C PHE A 318 -13.18 6.88 -11.07
N GLY A 319 -14.29 7.32 -10.49
CA GLY A 319 -14.56 7.12 -9.06
C GLY A 319 -15.77 7.87 -8.54
N VAL A 320 -16.07 7.67 -7.27
CA VAL A 320 -17.22 8.26 -6.59
C VAL A 320 -17.07 9.78 -6.52
N ARG A 321 -18.16 10.49 -6.86
CA ARG A 321 -18.27 11.94 -6.69
C ARG A 321 -18.53 12.27 -5.22
N THR A 322 -17.89 13.33 -4.75
CA THR A 322 -18.12 13.86 -3.40
C THR A 322 -18.36 15.37 -3.42
N ASP A 323 -18.87 15.90 -2.31
CA ASP A 323 -18.77 17.33 -2.00
C ASP A 323 -17.35 17.70 -1.50
N ALA A 324 -17.17 18.95 -1.07
CA ALA A 324 -15.90 19.47 -0.55
C ALA A 324 -15.49 18.85 0.80
N ASP A 325 -16.44 18.30 1.57
CA ASP A 325 -16.20 17.60 2.84
C ASP A 325 -16.00 16.09 2.65
N LEU A 326 -15.90 15.64 1.39
CA LEU A 326 -15.80 14.23 1.00
C LEU A 326 -17.06 13.39 1.32
N ARG A 327 -18.24 14.01 1.46
CA ARG A 327 -19.51 13.27 1.52
C ARG A 327 -19.84 12.74 0.13
N ALA A 328 -20.17 11.46 0.06
CA ALA A 328 -20.50 10.79 -1.19
C ALA A 328 -21.83 11.32 -1.78
N LEU A 329 -21.84 11.58 -3.09
CA LEU A 329 -23.03 12.05 -3.78
C LEU A 329 -23.89 10.89 -4.29
N LYS A 330 -25.21 11.05 -4.20
CA LYS A 330 -26.22 10.17 -4.81
C LYS A 330 -27.35 11.02 -5.38
N GLY A 331 -27.60 10.93 -6.69
CA GLY A 331 -28.59 11.76 -7.36
C GLY A 331 -28.26 13.26 -7.29
N GLY A 332 -26.97 13.60 -7.30
CA GLY A 332 -26.45 14.97 -7.24
C GLY A 332 -26.44 15.61 -5.85
N ARG A 333 -26.80 14.87 -4.79
CA ARG A 333 -26.85 15.39 -3.41
C ARG A 333 -25.96 14.56 -2.48
N PRO A 334 -25.30 15.19 -1.49
CA PRO A 334 -24.51 14.47 -0.51
C PRO A 334 -25.41 13.61 0.39
N VAL A 335 -25.04 12.35 0.56
CA VAL A 335 -25.66 11.46 1.55
C VAL A 335 -25.20 11.89 2.95
N GLU A 336 -26.14 12.08 3.86
CA GLU A 336 -25.94 12.83 5.12
C GLU A 336 -24.77 12.32 5.95
N ASN A 337 -24.63 10.99 6.05
CA ASN A 337 -23.67 10.33 6.93
C ASN A 337 -22.75 9.35 6.20
N LEU A 338 -22.53 9.55 4.90
CA LEU A 338 -21.67 8.68 4.08
C LEU A 338 -20.54 9.48 3.45
N TYR A 339 -19.32 9.15 3.81
CA TYR A 339 -18.09 9.75 3.29
C TYR A 339 -17.38 8.78 2.35
N ALA A 340 -16.53 9.31 1.47
CA ALA A 340 -15.65 8.51 0.61
C ALA A 340 -14.21 8.97 0.75
N MET A 341 -13.24 8.06 0.72
CA MET A 341 -11.82 8.40 0.83
C MET A 341 -10.90 7.38 0.17
N GLY A 342 -9.66 7.77 -0.07
CA GLY A 342 -8.68 6.96 -0.77
C GLY A 342 -9.01 6.80 -2.24
N SER A 343 -8.61 5.68 -2.84
CA SER A 343 -8.65 5.50 -4.29
C SER A 343 -10.06 5.27 -4.86
N ILE A 344 -11.13 5.31 -4.05
CA ILE A 344 -12.51 5.29 -4.56
C ILE A 344 -12.92 6.68 -5.10
N LEU A 345 -12.21 7.74 -4.72
CA LEU A 345 -12.52 9.12 -5.11
C LEU A 345 -12.31 9.33 -6.61
N GLY A 346 -13.31 9.90 -7.28
CA GLY A 346 -13.24 10.27 -8.70
C GLY A 346 -12.41 11.53 -8.95
N GLY A 347 -11.91 11.67 -10.18
CA GLY A 347 -11.07 12.79 -10.60
C GLY A 347 -9.65 12.74 -10.05
N THR A 348 -9.21 11.59 -9.53
CA THR A 348 -7.88 11.40 -8.95
C THR A 348 -6.99 10.58 -9.86
N ARG A 349 -5.66 10.75 -9.79
CA ARG A 349 -4.68 10.11 -10.68
C ARG A 349 -3.55 9.41 -9.91
N PRO A 350 -3.86 8.34 -9.15
CA PRO A 350 -2.92 7.69 -8.23
C PRO A 350 -1.67 7.13 -8.92
N GLU A 351 -1.74 6.77 -10.19
CA GLU A 351 -0.65 6.22 -11.01
C GLU A 351 0.51 7.21 -11.25
N PHE A 352 0.28 8.52 -11.08
CA PHE A 352 1.32 9.54 -11.11
C PHE A 352 2.09 9.65 -9.78
N GLY A 353 2.03 8.64 -8.91
CA GLY A 353 2.71 8.63 -7.61
C GLY A 353 1.95 9.37 -6.50
N THR A 354 0.70 9.74 -6.75
CA THR A 354 -0.13 10.50 -5.79
C THR A 354 -0.99 9.60 -4.90
N GLY A 355 -1.12 8.31 -5.22
CA GLY A 355 -2.11 7.42 -4.58
C GLY A 355 -1.95 7.27 -3.06
N GLY A 356 -0.72 7.15 -2.57
CA GLY A 356 -0.47 7.07 -1.14
C GLY A 356 -0.78 8.38 -0.40
N GLY A 357 -0.37 9.52 -0.97
CA GLY A 357 -0.69 10.84 -0.44
C GLY A 357 -2.18 11.13 -0.43
N LEU A 358 -2.90 10.79 -1.50
CA LEU A 358 -4.36 10.86 -1.57
C LEU A 358 -5.01 10.04 -0.45
N ALA A 359 -4.57 8.79 -0.25
CA ALA A 359 -5.10 7.91 0.78
C ALA A 359 -4.92 8.51 2.18
N ILE A 360 -3.74 9.04 2.49
CA ILE A 360 -3.41 9.64 3.79
C ILE A 360 -4.21 10.95 4.00
N ARG A 361 -4.15 11.88 3.04
CA ARG A 361 -4.77 13.21 3.16
C ARG A 361 -6.30 13.12 3.22
N SER A 362 -6.92 12.30 2.39
CA SER A 362 -8.38 12.10 2.42
C SER A 362 -8.85 11.41 3.71
N ALA A 363 -8.06 10.46 4.23
CA ALA A 363 -8.36 9.83 5.52
C ALA A 363 -8.34 10.82 6.69
N PHE A 364 -7.34 11.71 6.74
CA PHE A 364 -7.32 12.78 7.74
C PHE A 364 -8.47 13.76 7.56
N ALA A 365 -8.78 14.17 6.32
CA ALA A 365 -9.90 15.08 6.05
C ALA A 365 -11.24 14.50 6.53
N VAL A 366 -11.52 13.22 6.24
CA VAL A 366 -12.74 12.54 6.72
C VAL A 366 -12.74 12.39 8.24
N ALA A 367 -11.60 12.00 8.85
CA ALA A 367 -11.51 11.89 10.30
C ALA A 367 -11.76 13.24 11.00
N ASP A 368 -11.24 14.33 10.44
CA ASP A 368 -11.45 15.68 10.98
C ASP A 368 -12.91 16.14 10.81
N ALA A 369 -13.55 15.86 9.68
CA ALA A 369 -14.96 16.16 9.46
C ALA A 369 -15.87 15.40 10.45
N LEU A 370 -15.58 14.12 10.68
CA LEU A 370 -16.32 13.28 11.60
C LEU A 370 -16.09 13.67 13.07
N THR A 371 -14.91 14.14 13.44
CA THR A 371 -14.64 14.59 14.82
C THR A 371 -15.23 15.96 15.13
N ARG A 372 -15.22 16.89 14.17
CA ARG A 372 -15.89 18.21 14.31
C ARG A 372 -17.40 18.08 14.51
N SER A 373 -18.05 17.12 13.86
CA SER A 373 -19.50 16.91 13.96
C SER A 373 -19.95 16.28 15.29
N ALA A 374 -19.02 15.99 16.22
CA ALA A 374 -19.31 15.42 17.54
C ALA A 374 -19.35 16.46 18.67
N LEU A 375 -18.87 17.67 18.39
CA LEU A 375 -18.90 18.85 19.27
C LEU A 375 -20.07 19.72 18.88
#